data_AF-A0A1M7UDT2-F1
#
_entry.id   AF-A0A1M7UDT2-F1
#
_cell.length_a   1.000
_cell.length_b   1.000
_cell.length_c   1.000
_cell.angle_alpha   90.00
_cell.angle_beta   90.00
_cell.angle_gamma   90.00
#
_symmetry.space_group_name_H-M   'P 1'
#
loop_
_entity.id
_entity.type
_entity.pdbx_description
1 polymer ?
#
loop_
_entity_poly.entity_id
_entity_poly.type
_entity_poly.pdbx_seq_one_letter_code
_entity_poly.pdbx_strand_id
1 'polypeptide(L)' 'MSMHSNFLPLQNTMKQKSSSNQGEILCFDSYKRQKQAQHCIFCNTTSLLQNFKGKTVCSECLQHIPELFSVPSHYVT' A
#
# COMPACT_ATOMS: atom_id res chain seq x y z
N MET A 1 -7.46 -43.33 25.42
CA MET A 1 -6.02 -42.97 25.43
C MET A 1 -5.31 -44.13 24.76
N SER A 2 -4.53 -44.05 23.68
CA SER A 2 -3.79 -42.97 23.03
C SER A 2 -3.76 -43.20 21.52
N MET A 3 -3.80 -42.12 20.73
CA MET A 3 -3.59 -42.18 19.28
C MET A 3 -2.08 -42.10 19.01
N HIS A 4 -1.47 -43.18 18.52
CA HIS A 4 -0.08 -43.17 18.09
C HIS A 4 -0.01 -42.78 16.61
N SER A 5 0.21 -41.49 16.36
CA SER A 5 0.55 -40.92 15.06
C SER A 5 1.96 -41.35 14.67
N ASN A 6 2.09 -42.21 13.66
CA ASN A 6 3.37 -42.54 13.03
C ASN A 6 3.83 -41.35 12.18
N PHE A 7 4.60 -40.44 12.76
CA PHE A 7 5.31 -39.42 12.01
C PHE A 7 6.50 -40.08 11.29
N LEU A 8 6.42 -40.17 9.97
CA LEU A 8 7.58 -40.50 9.14
C LEU A 8 8.57 -39.33 9.21
N PRO A 9 9.86 -39.57 9.50
CA PRO A 9 10.85 -38.51 9.41
C PRO A 9 11.04 -38.13 7.94
N LEU A 10 10.83 -36.86 7.60
CA LEU A 10 11.27 -36.30 6.32
C LEU A 10 12.80 -36.36 6.30
N GLN A 11 13.35 -37.40 5.67
CA GLN A 11 14.79 -37.53 5.46
C GLN A 11 15.24 -36.45 4.48
N ASN A 12 15.83 -35.37 4.99
CA ASN A 12 16.53 -34.42 4.15
C ASN A 12 17.84 -35.06 3.69
N THR A 13 17.84 -35.66 2.50
CA THR A 13 19.08 -36.12 1.88
C THR A 13 19.90 -34.89 1.52
N MET A 14 20.89 -34.57 2.36
CA MET A 14 21.94 -33.61 2.00
C MET A 14 22.79 -34.23 0.88
N LYS A 15 22.28 -34.20 -0.35
CA LYS A 15 23.11 -34.35 -1.53
C LYS A 15 23.92 -33.07 -1.67
N GLN A 16 25.17 -33.16 -1.19
CA GLN A 16 26.25 -32.26 -1.52
C GLN A 16 26.28 -32.09 -3.05
N LYS A 17 25.80 -30.94 -3.55
CA LYS A 17 25.94 -30.55 -4.95
C LYS A 17 26.76 -29.27 -4.97
N SER A 18 27.88 -29.39 -5.66
CA SER A 18 28.93 -28.41 -5.88
C SER A 18 28.43 -26.99 -6.07
N SER A 19 29.14 -26.08 -5.42
CA SER A 19 29.12 -24.62 -5.56
C SER A 19 28.78 -24.13 -6.97
N SER A 20 27.62 -23.49 -7.08
CA SER A 20 27.42 -22.33 -7.95
C SER A 20 26.24 -21.57 -7.36
N ASN A 21 26.54 -20.52 -6.58
CA ASN A 21 25.53 -19.61 -6.04
C ASN A 21 24.98 -18.75 -7.18
N GLN A 22 24.27 -19.36 -8.13
CA GLN A 22 23.54 -18.63 -9.15
C GLN A 22 22.20 -18.23 -8.54
N GLY A 23 22.17 -17.04 -7.95
CA GLY A 23 20.91 -16.37 -7.66
C GLY A 23 20.20 -16.06 -8.97
N GLU A 24 18.94 -16.45 -9.07
CA GLU A 24 18.10 -16.14 -10.22
C GLU A 24 17.55 -14.71 -10.06
N ILE A 25 17.72 -13.87 -11.08
CA ILE A 25 17.16 -12.52 -11.08
C ILE A 25 15.68 -12.64 -11.42
N LEU A 26 14.82 -12.43 -10.43
CA LEU A 26 13.39 -12.28 -10.66
C LEU A 26 13.14 -10.94 -11.35
N CYS A 27 12.90 -11.01 -12.67
CA CYS A 27 12.41 -9.87 -13.43
C CYS A 27 10.96 -9.61 -13.00
N PHE A 28 10.79 -8.64 -12.11
CA PHE A 28 9.49 -8.01 -11.95
C PHE A 28 9.29 -7.19 -13.21
N ASP A 29 8.55 -7.75 -14.17
CA ASP A 29 7.98 -6.96 -15.25
C ASP A 29 7.39 -5.73 -14.58
N SER A 30 7.87 -4.57 -15.02
CA SER A 30 7.37 -3.30 -14.55
C SER A 30 5.94 -3.23 -15.03
N TYR A 31 5.01 -3.82 -14.25
CA TYR A 31 3.59 -3.67 -14.43
C TYR A 31 3.42 -2.18 -14.56
N LYS A 32 3.20 -1.71 -15.80
CA LYS A 32 2.93 -0.31 -16.08
C LYS A 32 1.68 -0.06 -15.27
N ARG A 33 1.84 0.51 -14.06
CA ARG A 33 0.72 0.83 -13.19
C ARG A 33 -0.18 1.64 -14.09
N GLN A 34 -1.31 1.06 -14.49
CA GLN A 34 -2.28 1.80 -15.28
C GLN A 34 -2.54 3.05 -14.46
N LYS A 35 -2.21 4.20 -15.03
CA LYS A 35 -2.37 5.49 -14.38
C LYS A 35 -3.86 5.64 -14.20
N GLN A 36 -4.40 5.14 -13.08
CA GLN A 36 -5.81 5.30 -12.77
C GLN A 36 -6.09 6.79 -12.77
N ALA A 37 -7.21 7.16 -13.37
CA ALA A 37 -7.65 8.54 -13.39
C ALA A 37 -7.71 9.02 -11.93
N GLN A 38 -6.86 10.00 -11.60
CA GLN A 38 -6.89 10.58 -10.28
C GLN A 38 -8.20 11.36 -10.12
N HIS A 39 -8.76 11.32 -8.92
CA HIS A 39 -9.99 12.01 -8.54
C HIS A 39 -9.75 12.75 -7.22
N CYS A 40 -10.50 13.82 -6.99
CA CYS A 40 -10.52 14.50 -5.71
C CYS A 40 -11.04 13.54 -4.62
N ILE A 41 -10.31 13.41 -3.51
CA ILE A 41 -10.73 12.55 -2.39
C ILE A 41 -12.05 12.97 -1.72
N PHE A 42 -12.51 14.21 -1.92
CA PHE A 42 -13.71 14.74 -1.27
C PHE A 42 -14.95 14.72 -2.18
N CYS A 43 -14.81 15.13 -3.44
CA CYS A 43 -15.95 15.29 -4.36
C CYS A 43 -15.87 14.39 -5.61
N ASN A 44 -14.83 13.58 -5.73
CA ASN A 44 -14.60 12.66 -6.85
C ASN A 44 -14.46 13.32 -8.24
N THR A 45 -14.38 14.65 -8.32
CA THR A 45 -14.14 15.34 -9.58
C THR A 45 -12.76 14.98 -10.12
N THR A 46 -12.59 15.04 -11.44
CA THR A 46 -11.31 14.79 -12.12
C THR A 46 -10.67 16.07 -12.67
N SER A 47 -11.35 17.21 -12.54
CA SER A 47 -10.88 18.52 -12.98
C SER A 47 -10.11 19.25 -11.88
N LEU A 48 -9.13 20.08 -12.29
CA LEU A 48 -8.43 21.03 -11.41
C LEU A 48 -7.82 20.39 -10.15
N LEU A 49 -7.23 19.20 -10.31
CA LEU A 49 -6.63 18.42 -9.24
C LEU A 49 -5.25 18.94 -8.86
N GLN A 50 -4.98 18.91 -7.56
CA GLN A 50 -3.72 19.31 -6.94
C GLN A 50 -3.30 18.28 -5.89
N ASN A 51 -2.01 18.23 -5.56
CA ASN A 51 -1.52 17.39 -4.47
C ASN A 51 -1.48 18.18 -3.17
N PHE A 52 -2.23 17.74 -2.17
CA PHE A 52 -2.22 18.27 -0.81
C PHE A 52 -1.85 17.15 0.17
N LYS A 53 -0.70 17.27 0.85
CA LYS A 53 -0.17 16.24 1.78
C LYS A 53 -0.16 14.81 1.20
N GLY A 54 0.18 14.67 -0.08
CA GLY A 54 0.23 13.38 -0.78
C GLY A 54 -1.15 12.80 -1.15
N LYS A 55 -2.22 13.60 -1.05
CA LYS A 55 -3.56 13.26 -1.54
C LYS A 55 -3.95 14.15 -2.70
N THR A 56 -4.73 13.60 -3.63
CA THR A 56 -5.30 14.36 -4.74
C THR A 56 -6.56 15.08 -4.31
N VAL A 57 -6.58 16.41 -4.42
CA VAL A 57 -7.69 17.28 -4.00
C VAL A 57 -7.98 18.30 -5.11
N CYS A 58 -9.24 18.59 -5.41
CA CYS A 58 -9.56 19.66 -6.36
C CYS A 58 -9.41 21.05 -5.72
N SER A 59 -9.25 22.08 -6.55
CA SER A 59 -9.02 23.45 -6.08
C SER A 59 -10.14 23.99 -5.17
N GLU A 60 -11.39 23.64 -5.46
CA GLU A 60 -12.55 24.02 -4.65
C GLU A 60 -12.50 23.37 -3.27
N CYS A 61 -12.33 22.04 -3.18
CA CYS A 61 -12.23 21.37 -1.88
C CYS A 61 -11.01 21.82 -1.09
N LEU A 62 -9.90 22.15 -1.76
CA LEU A 62 -8.69 22.67 -1.09
C LEU A 62 -8.95 23.99 -0.35
N GLN A 63 -9.78 24.88 -0.90
CA GLN A 63 -10.12 26.16 -0.29
C GLN A 63 -10.97 26.01 0.98
N HIS A 64 -11.78 24.95 1.08
CA HIS A 64 -12.63 24.67 2.23
C HIS A 64 -11.89 23.93 3.37
N ILE A 65 -10.69 23.38 3.13
CA ILE A 65 -9.94 22.66 4.18
C ILE A 65 -9.67 23.53 5.43
N PRO A 66 -9.25 24.80 5.33
CA PRO A 66 -9.04 25.65 6.51
C PRO A 66 -10.30 25.86 7.36
N GLU A 67 -11.48 25.87 6.74
CA GLU A 67 -12.76 26.03 7.45
C GLU A 67 -13.01 24.85 8.40
N LEU A 68 -12.56 23.63 8.05
CA LEU A 68 -12.65 22.45 8.91
C LEU A 68 -11.85 22.58 10.22
N PHE A 69 -10.84 23.46 10.26
CA PHE A 69 -10.01 23.71 11.43
C PHE A 69 -10.34 25.02 12.14
N SER A 70 -11.31 25.76 11.62
CA SER A 70 -11.76 27.02 12.18
C SER A 70 -12.77 26.70 13.28
N VAL A 71 -12.28 26.33 14.46
CA VAL A 71 -13.13 26.11 15.63
C VAL A 71 -13.83 27.43 15.96
N PRO A 72 -15.17 27.47 16.13
CA PRO A 72 -15.82 28.59 16.78
C PRO A 72 -15.31 28.63 18.23
N SER A 73 -14.51 29.64 18.56
CA SER A 73 -14.07 29.87 19.95
C SER A 73 -15.29 30.30 20.77
N HIS A 74 -16.05 29.33 21.30
CA HIS A 74 -17.20 29.57 22.17
C HIS A 74 -16.88 29.47 23.66
N TYR A 75 -15.59 29.47 24.05
CA TYR A 75 -15.22 29.30 25.46
C TYR A 75 -14.05 30.20 25.86
N VAL A 76 -14.30 31.52 25.96
CA VAL A 76 -13.57 32.38 26.91
C VAL A 76 -14.55 33.47 27.39
N THR A 77 -15.24 33.18 28.49
CA THR A 77 -15.88 34.15 29.39
C THR A 77 -15.55 33.75 30.81
#